data_AF-A0A3B0S4C0-F1
#
_entry.id   AF-A0A3B0S4C0-F1
#
_cell.length_a   1.000
_cell.length_b   1.000
_cell.length_c   1.000
_cell.angle_alpha   90.00
_cell.angle_beta   90.00
_cell.angle_gamma   90.00
#
_symmetry.space_group_name_H-M   'P 1'
#
loop_
_entity.id
_entity.type
_entity.pdbx_description
1 polymer ?
#
loop_
_entity_poly.entity_id
_entity_poly.type
_entity_poly.pdbx_seq_one_letter_code
_entity_poly.pdbx_strand_id
1 'polypeptide(L)'
;MSFKSEFLNTLDQRGFIAQGTNLEGLDEKAAAGVLTGYIGFDATAKSLHAGSLIQIMLLYWLQQTGHRPIALMGGGTTKVGDPSGKDTQRTLLSDAEIDENIASIKGVFEQFLRFGDGPQEAMMVNNDDWLSKLGYVEFLRDYGVHFTINRMLTFDSVKLRLDRESPLTFLEFNYMLMQAYDFHALYNRIGCTLQLGGSDQWGNIVNGVELCRRKDRVEVFGLTTPLLTTASGKKMGKTEAGAVWLNADMFSPYDYWQYWRNVEDADVETLLARFT
;
A
#
# COMPACT_ATOMS: atom_id res chain seq x y z
N MET A 1 -7.23 -2.35 23.99
CA MET A 1 -6.48 -1.22 24.58
C MET A 1 -7.16 0.05 24.10
N SER A 2 -7.19 1.14 24.87
CA SER A 2 -7.61 2.43 24.31
C SER A 2 -6.36 3.13 23.81
N PHE A 3 -6.31 3.46 22.52
CA PHE A 3 -5.26 4.31 21.97
C PHE A 3 -5.47 5.76 22.45
N LYS A 4 -4.41 6.58 22.42
CA LYS A 4 -4.45 8.02 22.75
C LYS A 4 -4.87 8.84 21.54
N SER A 5 -4.38 8.49 20.35
CA SER A 5 -4.67 9.20 19.09
C SER A 5 -6.07 8.86 18.56
N GLU A 6 -6.73 9.84 17.96
CA GLU A 6 -8.01 9.63 17.28
C GLU A 6 -7.84 8.66 16.11
N PHE A 7 -6.71 8.72 15.40
CA PHE A 7 -6.37 7.86 14.28
C PHE A 7 -6.36 6.38 14.64
N LEU A 8 -5.52 5.95 15.61
CA LEU A 8 -5.44 4.54 15.94
C LEU A 8 -6.71 4.03 16.62
N ASN A 9 -7.41 4.84 17.43
CA ASN A 9 -8.72 4.47 17.97
C ASN A 9 -9.72 4.19 16.84
N THR A 10 -9.77 5.07 15.83
CA THR A 10 -10.67 4.90 14.68
C THR A 10 -10.33 3.62 13.92
N LEU A 11 -9.04 3.33 13.68
CA LEU A 11 -8.63 2.11 12.99
C LEU A 11 -8.93 0.84 13.80
N ASP A 12 -8.72 0.86 15.11
CA ASP A 12 -8.98 -0.28 15.99
C ASP A 12 -10.48 -0.61 16.04
N GLN A 13 -11.32 0.39 16.28
CA GLN A 13 -12.78 0.24 16.33
C GLN A 13 -13.37 -0.27 15.02
N ARG A 14 -12.76 0.09 13.89
CA ARG A 14 -13.19 -0.31 12.55
C ARG A 14 -12.50 -1.59 12.04
N GLY A 15 -11.66 -2.21 12.87
CA GLY A 15 -11.00 -3.47 12.53
C GLY A 15 -10.01 -3.36 11.38
N PHE A 16 -9.31 -2.23 11.27
CA PHE A 16 -8.25 -2.00 10.27
C PHE A 16 -6.86 -2.45 10.74
N ILE A 17 -6.61 -2.67 12.02
CA ILE A 17 -5.27 -3.00 12.51
C ILE A 17 -5.05 -4.51 12.45
N ALA A 18 -4.14 -4.98 11.59
CA ALA A 18 -3.64 -6.36 11.61
C ALA A 18 -2.29 -6.44 12.33
N GLN A 19 -1.29 -5.70 11.85
CA GLN A 19 0.05 -5.67 12.44
C GLN A 19 0.57 -4.24 12.48
N GLY A 20 1.42 -3.95 13.46
CA GLY A 20 2.12 -2.69 13.58
C GLY A 20 3.52 -2.90 14.12
N THR A 21 4.48 -2.11 13.66
CA THR A 21 5.88 -2.18 14.10
C THR A 21 6.06 -1.77 15.57
N ASN A 22 5.81 -0.49 15.89
CA ASN A 22 5.77 0.05 17.24
C ASN A 22 4.46 0.85 17.41
N LEU A 23 3.38 0.17 17.82
CA LEU A 23 2.05 0.79 17.92
C LEU A 23 1.99 1.88 18.99
N GLU A 24 2.71 1.74 20.10
CA GLU A 24 2.77 2.75 21.15
C GLU A 24 3.46 4.03 20.66
N GLY A 25 4.63 3.89 20.04
CA GLY A 25 5.34 5.05 19.46
C GLY A 25 4.56 5.71 18.30
N LEU A 26 3.86 4.91 17.49
CA LEU A 26 2.97 5.43 16.45
C LEU A 26 1.81 6.24 17.05
N ASP A 27 1.20 5.72 18.13
CA ASP A 27 0.10 6.38 18.83
C ASP A 27 0.52 7.71 19.45
N GLU A 28 1.68 7.74 20.09
CA GLU A 28 2.25 8.95 20.66
C GLU A 28 2.55 9.99 19.58
N LYS A 29 3.11 9.57 18.44
CA LYS A 29 3.40 10.47 17.33
C LYS A 29 2.13 11.02 16.67
N ALA A 30 1.12 10.18 16.49
CA ALA A 30 -0.17 10.59 15.95
C ALA A 30 -0.91 11.54 16.93
N ALA A 31 -0.78 11.33 18.24
CA ALA A 31 -1.36 12.24 19.24
C ALA A 31 -0.61 13.58 19.35
N ALA A 32 0.71 13.60 19.06
CA ALA A 32 1.54 14.79 19.19
C ALA A 32 1.38 15.80 18.04
N GLY A 33 0.90 15.37 16.87
CA GLY A 33 0.72 16.26 15.73
C GLY A 33 0.36 15.56 14.42
N VAL A 34 0.53 16.28 13.31
CA VAL A 34 0.19 15.76 11.98
C VAL A 34 1.20 14.68 11.58
N LEU A 35 0.72 13.43 11.53
CA LEU A 35 1.45 12.32 10.94
C LEU A 35 1.35 12.39 9.41
N THR A 36 2.45 12.14 8.71
CA THR A 36 2.43 11.94 7.25
C THR A 36 2.63 10.47 6.96
N GLY A 37 1.66 9.86 6.26
CA GLY A 37 1.65 8.42 5.97
C GLY A 37 1.28 8.13 4.53
N TYR A 38 1.78 7.01 3.98
CA TYR A 38 1.58 6.66 2.58
C TYR A 38 1.16 5.22 2.36
N ILE A 39 0.54 4.97 1.19
CA ILE A 39 0.33 3.64 0.61
C ILE A 39 0.80 3.67 -0.84
N GLY A 40 1.52 2.62 -1.27
CA GLY A 40 1.93 2.41 -2.66
C GLY A 40 0.87 1.69 -3.49
N PHE A 41 0.66 2.16 -4.72
CA PHE A 41 -0.26 1.58 -5.70
C PHE A 41 0.45 1.38 -7.04
N ASP A 42 0.71 0.13 -7.42
CA ASP A 42 1.20 -0.20 -8.76
C ASP A 42 0.11 0.08 -9.82
N ALA A 43 0.50 0.68 -10.94
CA ALA A 43 -0.38 1.10 -12.02
C ALA A 43 -0.55 -0.02 -13.06
N THR A 44 -1.00 -1.21 -12.61
CA THR A 44 -1.16 -2.38 -13.50
C THR A 44 -2.42 -2.38 -14.36
N ALA A 45 -3.35 -1.45 -14.13
CA ALA A 45 -4.61 -1.33 -14.85
C ALA A 45 -5.11 0.12 -14.80
N LYS A 46 -6.06 0.46 -15.69
CA LYS A 46 -6.65 1.81 -15.77
C LYS A 46 -7.50 2.21 -14.55
N SER A 47 -7.87 1.25 -13.71
CA SER A 47 -8.65 1.50 -12.50
C SER A 47 -8.12 0.66 -11.34
N LEU A 48 -8.33 1.16 -10.12
CA LEU A 48 -8.31 0.33 -8.92
C LEU A 48 -9.61 -0.47 -8.82
N HIS A 49 -9.63 -1.49 -7.96
CA HIS A 49 -10.81 -2.33 -7.74
C HIS A 49 -11.21 -2.36 -6.27
N ALA A 50 -12.37 -2.93 -5.94
CA ALA A 50 -12.88 -2.99 -4.56
C ALA A 50 -11.90 -3.66 -3.57
N GLY A 51 -11.03 -4.58 -4.01
CA GLY A 51 -9.95 -5.11 -3.16
C GLY A 51 -8.88 -4.07 -2.75
N SER A 52 -8.67 -3.03 -3.55
CA SER A 52 -7.79 -1.89 -3.23
C SER A 52 -8.50 -0.84 -2.39
N LEU A 53 -9.84 -0.84 -2.39
CA LEU A 53 -10.66 0.16 -1.70
C LEU A 53 -10.37 0.20 -0.21
N ILE A 54 -10.08 -0.93 0.44
CA ILE A 54 -9.72 -0.95 1.87
C ILE A 54 -8.48 -0.10 2.15
N GLN A 55 -7.51 -0.07 1.22
CA GLN A 55 -6.31 0.74 1.35
C GLN A 55 -6.62 2.22 1.09
N ILE A 56 -7.51 2.52 0.13
CA ILE A 56 -7.98 3.89 -0.11
C ILE A 56 -8.73 4.42 1.13
N MET A 57 -9.59 3.59 1.74
CA MET A 57 -10.31 3.94 2.97
C MET A 57 -9.37 4.15 4.16
N LEU A 58 -8.24 3.44 4.20
CA LEU A 58 -7.21 3.67 5.20
C LEU A 58 -6.55 5.05 5.05
N LEU A 59 -6.24 5.48 3.81
CA LEU A 59 -5.79 6.85 3.55
C LEU A 59 -6.88 7.89 3.85
N TYR A 60 -8.14 7.56 3.57
CA TYR A 60 -9.28 8.41 3.93
C TYR A 60 -9.33 8.63 5.45
N TRP A 61 -9.29 7.57 6.24
CA TRP A 61 -9.32 7.67 7.70
C TRP A 61 -8.09 8.37 8.27
N LEU A 62 -6.91 8.17 7.66
CA LEU A 62 -5.73 8.97 7.98
C LEU A 62 -6.04 10.47 7.78
N GLN A 63 -6.67 10.85 6.67
CA GLN A 63 -7.03 12.25 6.44
C GLN A 63 -8.11 12.78 7.40
N GLN A 64 -9.17 12.01 7.62
CA GLN A 64 -10.29 12.43 8.47
C GLN A 64 -9.88 12.63 9.92
N THR A 65 -8.85 11.93 10.36
CA THR A 65 -8.29 12.03 11.72
C THR A 65 -7.19 13.10 11.83
N GLY A 66 -7.09 14.00 10.85
CA GLY A 66 -6.23 15.18 10.89
C GLY A 66 -4.78 14.94 10.45
N HIS A 67 -4.53 13.84 9.74
CA HIS A 67 -3.20 13.48 9.24
C HIS A 67 -3.09 13.66 7.73
N ARG A 68 -1.86 13.54 7.20
CA ARG A 68 -1.56 13.79 5.79
C ARG A 68 -1.38 12.47 5.03
N PRO A 69 -2.31 12.08 4.16
CA PRO A 69 -2.15 10.89 3.33
C PRO A 69 -1.32 11.17 2.07
N ILE A 70 -0.55 10.17 1.66
CA ILE A 70 0.15 10.14 0.37
C ILE A 70 -0.29 8.89 -0.39
N ALA A 71 -0.90 9.09 -1.56
CA ALA A 71 -1.08 8.06 -2.56
C ALA A 71 0.19 7.99 -3.42
N LEU A 72 1.05 7.01 -3.16
CA LEU A 72 2.26 6.79 -3.94
C LEU A 72 1.91 5.95 -5.18
N MET A 73 2.01 6.56 -6.35
CA MET A 73 1.88 5.87 -7.62
C MET A 73 3.19 5.16 -7.98
N GLY A 74 3.06 3.87 -8.27
CA GLY A 74 4.17 2.97 -8.53
C GLY A 74 4.69 3.03 -9.97
N GLY A 75 4.95 4.20 -10.55
CA GLY A 75 5.41 4.28 -11.95
C GLY A 75 6.70 3.50 -12.20
N GLY A 76 7.67 3.60 -11.28
CA GLY A 76 8.92 2.84 -11.35
C GLY A 76 8.77 1.38 -10.90
N THR A 77 8.02 1.12 -9.82
CA THR A 77 7.80 -0.25 -9.32
C THR A 77 6.96 -1.12 -10.25
N THR A 78 6.02 -0.52 -11.01
CA THR A 78 5.19 -1.23 -11.99
C THR A 78 6.03 -1.80 -13.14
N LYS A 79 7.14 -1.17 -13.50
CA LYS A 79 8.09 -1.65 -14.51
C LYS A 79 8.79 -2.96 -14.11
N VAL A 80 8.77 -3.30 -12.81
CA VAL A 80 9.37 -4.50 -12.22
C VAL A 80 8.30 -5.51 -11.82
N GLY A 81 7.28 -5.06 -11.08
CA GLY A 81 6.12 -5.83 -10.62
C GLY A 81 6.30 -6.51 -9.26
N ASP A 82 5.35 -6.29 -8.34
CA ASP A 82 5.35 -6.92 -7.00
C ASP A 82 5.08 -8.44 -7.06
N PRO A 83 5.98 -9.29 -6.52
CA PRO A 83 5.76 -10.73 -6.38
C PRO A 83 4.84 -11.12 -5.21
N SER A 84 4.54 -10.21 -4.28
CA SER A 84 3.81 -10.53 -3.05
C SER A 84 2.40 -11.03 -3.35
N GLY A 85 2.07 -12.22 -2.83
CA GLY A 85 0.74 -12.81 -2.93
C GLY A 85 0.32 -13.29 -4.33
N LYS A 86 1.26 -13.45 -5.28
CA LYS A 86 1.01 -13.91 -6.66
C LYS A 86 1.88 -15.10 -7.04
N ASP A 87 1.29 -16.04 -7.80
CA ASP A 87 1.96 -17.27 -8.26
C ASP A 87 2.53 -17.17 -9.70
N THR A 88 2.15 -16.14 -10.48
CA THR A 88 2.55 -15.99 -11.90
C THR A 88 3.29 -14.69 -12.18
N GLN A 89 4.18 -14.72 -13.18
CA GLN A 89 4.92 -13.55 -13.65
C GLN A 89 3.98 -12.51 -14.30
N ARG A 90 4.20 -11.22 -14.04
CA ARG A 90 3.39 -10.13 -14.61
C ARG A 90 3.81 -9.81 -16.05
N THR A 91 2.83 -9.39 -16.85
CA THR A 91 3.08 -8.73 -18.14
C THR A 91 3.73 -7.38 -17.90
N LEU A 92 4.82 -7.09 -18.63
CA LEU A 92 5.49 -5.80 -18.58
C LEU A 92 4.71 -4.79 -19.42
N LEU A 93 4.33 -3.67 -18.81
CA LEU A 93 3.66 -2.55 -19.47
C LEU A 93 4.69 -1.56 -20.04
N SER A 94 4.32 -0.85 -21.11
CA SER A 94 5.10 0.28 -21.60
C SER A 94 4.95 1.50 -20.68
N ASP A 95 5.93 2.41 -20.72
CA ASP A 95 5.88 3.66 -19.95
C ASP A 95 4.60 4.47 -20.26
N ALA A 96 4.18 4.50 -21.53
CA ALA A 96 2.95 5.18 -21.93
C ALA A 96 1.68 4.55 -21.33
N GLU A 97 1.60 3.21 -21.27
CA GLU A 97 0.49 2.52 -20.62
C GLU A 97 0.47 2.75 -19.11
N ILE A 98 1.65 2.80 -18.47
CA ILE A 98 1.78 3.10 -17.04
C ILE A 98 1.30 4.53 -16.77
N ASP A 99 1.70 5.51 -17.58
CA ASP A 99 1.28 6.90 -17.44
C ASP A 99 -0.23 7.07 -17.65
N GLU A 100 -0.81 6.40 -18.66
CA GLU A 100 -2.27 6.36 -18.86
C GLU A 100 -3.00 5.78 -17.64
N ASN A 101 -2.48 4.68 -17.08
CA ASN A 101 -3.05 4.05 -15.90
C ASN A 101 -2.99 4.98 -14.69
N ILE A 102 -1.84 5.63 -14.44
CA ILE A 102 -1.67 6.59 -13.34
C ILE A 102 -2.65 7.76 -13.48
N ALA A 103 -2.76 8.33 -14.67
CA ALA A 103 -3.68 9.45 -14.93
C ALA A 103 -5.14 9.06 -14.65
N SER A 104 -5.54 7.85 -15.04
CA SER A 104 -6.89 7.32 -14.80
C SER A 104 -7.14 7.01 -13.32
N ILE A 105 -6.17 6.40 -12.62
CA ILE A 105 -6.25 6.08 -11.19
C ILE A 105 -6.39 7.34 -10.33
N LYS A 106 -5.81 8.48 -10.75
CA LYS A 106 -5.97 9.76 -10.06
C LYS A 106 -7.43 10.12 -9.82
N GLY A 107 -8.29 9.91 -10.82
CA GLY A 107 -9.72 10.21 -10.74
C GLY A 107 -10.44 9.39 -9.67
N VAL A 108 -9.93 8.19 -9.34
CA VAL A 108 -10.43 7.40 -8.21
C VAL A 108 -10.13 8.12 -6.89
N PHE A 109 -8.87 8.48 -6.66
CA PHE A 109 -8.47 9.10 -5.39
C PHE A 109 -9.14 10.46 -5.15
N GLU A 110 -9.42 11.23 -6.19
CA GLU A 110 -10.13 12.51 -6.11
C GLU A 110 -11.55 12.38 -5.52
N GLN A 111 -12.15 11.18 -5.54
CA GLN A 111 -13.45 10.92 -4.91
C GLN A 111 -13.34 10.67 -3.39
N PHE A 112 -12.17 10.27 -2.89
CA PHE A 112 -11.99 9.86 -1.50
C PHE A 112 -11.08 10.82 -0.71
N LEU A 113 -10.13 11.47 -1.35
CA LEU A 113 -9.13 12.30 -0.69
C LEU A 113 -9.26 13.75 -1.11
N ARG A 114 -9.06 14.66 -0.15
CA ARG A 114 -8.98 16.09 -0.41
C ARG A 114 -7.53 16.46 -0.73
N PHE A 115 -7.28 16.96 -1.94
CA PHE A 115 -5.96 17.38 -2.41
C PHE A 115 -5.78 18.90 -2.27
N GLY A 116 -4.53 19.33 -2.04
CA GLY A 116 -4.18 20.74 -1.87
C GLY A 116 -2.81 20.93 -1.23
N ASP A 117 -2.49 22.18 -0.87
CA ASP A 117 -1.17 22.57 -0.33
C ASP A 117 -1.14 22.66 1.21
N GLY A 118 -2.26 22.38 1.87
CA GLY A 118 -2.36 22.42 3.33
C GLY A 118 -1.62 21.27 4.01
N PRO A 119 -1.35 21.39 5.33
CA PRO A 119 -0.59 20.39 6.09
C PRO A 119 -1.29 19.03 6.19
N GLN A 120 -2.61 18.96 5.98
CA GLN A 120 -3.44 17.74 6.02
C GLN A 120 -3.97 17.36 4.63
N GLU A 121 -3.60 18.13 3.61
CA GLU A 121 -4.06 17.87 2.25
C GLU A 121 -3.27 16.70 1.64
N ALA A 122 -4.00 15.83 0.96
CA ALA A 122 -3.47 14.64 0.35
C ALA A 122 -2.45 14.98 -0.73
N MET A 123 -1.46 14.10 -0.89
CA MET A 123 -0.50 14.17 -1.97
C MET A 123 -0.63 12.93 -2.85
N MET A 124 -0.49 13.12 -4.16
CA MET A 124 -0.24 12.03 -5.09
C MET A 124 1.15 12.24 -5.68
N VAL A 125 2.03 11.26 -5.51
CA VAL A 125 3.43 11.33 -5.95
C VAL A 125 3.78 10.07 -6.73
N ASN A 126 4.80 10.12 -7.60
CA ASN A 126 5.17 8.98 -8.43
C ASN A 126 6.60 8.51 -8.09
N ASN A 127 6.79 7.24 -7.73
CA ASN A 127 8.14 6.74 -7.42
C ASN A 127 9.07 6.70 -8.63
N ASP A 128 8.56 6.79 -9.86
CA ASP A 128 9.40 6.95 -11.05
C ASP A 128 10.24 8.25 -10.99
N ASP A 129 9.78 9.27 -10.25
CA ASP A 129 10.49 10.54 -10.10
C ASP A 129 11.89 10.40 -9.48
N TRP A 130 12.11 9.33 -8.70
CA TRP A 130 13.40 9.01 -8.09
C TRP A 130 13.98 7.69 -8.57
N LEU A 131 13.16 6.65 -8.79
CA LEU A 131 13.66 5.34 -9.19
C LEU A 131 14.29 5.36 -10.58
N SER A 132 13.71 6.10 -11.54
CA SER A 132 14.26 6.19 -12.91
C SER A 132 15.63 6.86 -12.99
N LYS A 133 15.99 7.64 -11.97
CA LYS A 133 17.23 8.41 -11.89
C LYS A 133 18.28 7.73 -11.00
N LEU A 134 17.89 6.66 -10.29
CA LEU A 134 18.74 6.01 -9.32
C LEU A 134 19.72 5.07 -10.03
N GLY A 135 21.00 5.42 -10.00
CA GLY A 135 22.04 4.60 -10.60
C GLY A 135 22.14 3.25 -9.90
N TYR A 136 22.25 2.14 -10.66
CA TYR A 136 22.31 0.80 -10.06
C TYR A 136 23.48 0.61 -9.09
N VAL A 137 24.68 1.10 -9.46
CA VAL A 137 25.87 1.00 -8.60
C VAL A 137 25.74 1.87 -7.35
N GLU A 138 25.18 3.07 -7.50
CA GLU A 138 24.87 3.96 -6.38
C GLU A 138 23.88 3.29 -5.43
N PHE A 139 22.82 2.71 -5.97
CA PHE A 139 21.83 1.98 -5.19
C PHE A 139 22.45 0.85 -4.36
N LEU A 140 23.26 -0.01 -5.00
CA LEU A 140 23.92 -1.12 -4.32
C LEU A 140 24.87 -0.65 -3.21
N ARG A 141 25.64 0.40 -3.47
CA ARG A 141 26.64 0.94 -2.54
C ARG A 141 25.99 1.61 -1.34
N ASP A 142 24.97 2.41 -1.56
CA ASP A 142 24.39 3.28 -0.53
C ASP A 142 23.24 2.61 0.22
N TYR A 143 22.50 1.71 -0.42
CA TYR A 143 21.33 1.05 0.16
C TYR A 143 21.47 -0.46 0.19
N GLY A 144 22.02 -1.08 -0.86
CA GLY A 144 22.17 -2.54 -0.97
C GLY A 144 22.89 -3.17 0.22
N VAL A 145 23.88 -2.48 0.80
CA VAL A 145 24.62 -2.91 2.00
C VAL A 145 23.76 -3.10 3.25
N HIS A 146 22.55 -2.54 3.28
CA HIS A 146 21.63 -2.65 4.41
C HIS A 146 20.70 -3.86 4.33
N PHE A 147 20.65 -4.53 3.17
CA PHE A 147 19.84 -5.72 2.92
C PHE A 147 20.69 -6.99 2.97
N THR A 148 20.20 -8.02 3.63
CA THR A 148 20.84 -9.34 3.62
C THR A 148 19.94 -10.36 2.93
N ILE A 149 20.51 -11.14 2.03
CA ILE A 149 19.78 -12.20 1.30
C ILE A 149 19.13 -13.16 2.30
N ASN A 150 19.85 -13.60 3.33
CA ASN A 150 19.32 -14.51 4.35
C ASN A 150 18.03 -13.96 4.99
N ARG A 151 17.98 -12.66 5.31
CA ARG A 151 16.76 -12.05 5.86
C ARG A 151 15.66 -12.02 4.82
N MET A 152 15.96 -11.59 3.60
CA MET A 152 14.96 -11.52 2.54
C MET A 152 14.29 -12.86 2.23
N LEU A 153 15.04 -13.96 2.30
CA LEU A 153 14.50 -15.32 2.11
C LEU A 153 13.57 -15.78 3.24
N THR A 154 13.58 -15.11 4.39
CA THR A 154 12.70 -15.47 5.53
C THR A 154 11.31 -14.88 5.43
N PHE A 155 11.08 -13.89 4.56
CA PHE A 155 9.75 -13.32 4.39
C PHE A 155 8.80 -14.33 3.75
N ASP A 156 7.59 -14.46 4.29
CA ASP A 156 6.62 -15.47 3.86
C ASP A 156 6.33 -15.40 2.35
N SER A 157 6.28 -14.20 1.76
CA SER A 157 6.08 -14.00 0.32
C SER A 157 7.16 -14.64 -0.55
N VAL A 158 8.41 -14.62 -0.09
CA VAL A 158 9.56 -15.22 -0.78
C VAL A 158 9.67 -16.70 -0.45
N LYS A 159 9.56 -17.04 0.84
CA LYS A 159 9.67 -18.40 1.34
C LYS A 159 8.66 -19.34 0.68
N LEU A 160 7.39 -18.93 0.57
CA LEU A 160 6.34 -19.75 -0.06
C LEU A 160 6.62 -20.04 -1.53
N ARG A 161 7.21 -19.10 -2.29
CA ARG A 161 7.58 -19.34 -3.69
C ARG A 161 8.74 -20.32 -3.81
N LEU A 162 9.73 -20.21 -2.93
CA LEU A 162 10.86 -21.13 -2.88
C LEU A 162 10.41 -22.55 -2.48
N ASP A 163 9.57 -22.68 -1.46
CA ASP A 163 9.03 -23.96 -0.99
C ASP A 163 8.19 -24.67 -2.08
N ARG A 164 7.55 -23.90 -2.97
CA ARG A 164 6.77 -24.40 -4.12
C ARG A 164 7.59 -24.59 -5.39
N GLU A 165 8.91 -24.41 -5.34
CA GLU A 165 9.81 -24.44 -6.51
C GLU A 165 9.36 -23.50 -7.65
N SER A 166 8.60 -22.44 -7.30
CA SER A 166 8.14 -21.46 -8.26
C SER A 166 9.29 -20.50 -8.60
N PRO A 167 9.63 -20.28 -9.89
CA PRO A 167 10.74 -19.41 -10.25
C PRO A 167 10.55 -18.02 -9.64
N LEU A 168 11.56 -17.49 -8.93
CA LEU A 168 11.58 -16.11 -8.46
C LEU A 168 12.74 -15.40 -9.15
N THR A 169 12.42 -14.46 -10.03
CA THR A 169 13.43 -13.76 -10.83
C THR A 169 14.19 -12.73 -10.00
N PHE A 170 15.40 -12.39 -10.44
CA PHE A 170 16.15 -11.28 -9.86
C PHE A 170 15.35 -9.97 -9.89
N LEU A 171 14.58 -9.74 -10.97
CA LEU A 171 13.72 -8.58 -11.12
C LEU A 171 12.70 -8.49 -9.98
N GLU A 172 11.91 -9.55 -9.77
CA GLU A 172 10.91 -9.63 -8.70
C GLU A 172 11.54 -9.53 -7.30
N PHE A 173 12.73 -10.11 -7.10
CA PHE A 173 13.45 -10.01 -5.82
C PHE A 173 13.87 -8.58 -5.48
N ASN A 174 14.19 -7.76 -6.50
CA ASN A 174 14.54 -6.35 -6.31
C ASN A 174 13.32 -5.45 -6.02
N TYR A 175 12.09 -5.93 -6.21
CA TYR A 175 10.89 -5.15 -5.86
C TYR A 175 10.89 -4.72 -4.39
N MET A 176 11.26 -5.64 -3.48
CA MET A 176 11.31 -5.37 -2.04
C MET A 176 12.30 -4.24 -1.71
N LEU A 177 13.39 -4.16 -2.47
CA LEU A 177 14.43 -3.16 -2.33
C LEU A 177 13.95 -1.79 -2.80
N MET A 178 13.22 -1.75 -3.92
CA MET A 178 12.63 -0.53 -4.47
C MET A 178 11.57 0.05 -3.53
N GLN A 179 10.66 -0.79 -3.02
CA GLN A 179 9.64 -0.32 -2.06
C GLN A 179 10.27 0.13 -0.73
N ALA A 180 11.33 -0.53 -0.27
CA ALA A 180 12.07 -0.07 0.90
C ALA A 180 12.72 1.31 0.65
N TYR A 181 13.30 1.52 -0.53
CA TYR A 181 13.84 2.80 -0.96
C TYR A 181 12.77 3.89 -1.05
N ASP A 182 11.55 3.56 -1.50
CA ASP A 182 10.44 4.52 -1.54
C ASP A 182 10.15 5.11 -0.15
N PHE A 183 10.16 4.30 0.91
CA PHE A 183 9.93 4.82 2.26
C PHE A 183 11.05 5.79 2.66
N HIS A 184 12.30 5.41 2.42
CA HIS A 184 13.45 6.28 2.69
C HIS A 184 13.43 7.57 1.86
N ALA A 185 13.03 7.50 0.58
CA ALA A 185 12.91 8.65 -0.29
C ALA A 185 11.79 9.59 0.17
N LEU A 186 10.62 9.06 0.54
CA LEU A 186 9.50 9.84 1.06
C LEU A 186 9.83 10.46 2.43
N TYR A 187 10.54 9.74 3.30
CA TYR A 187 11.03 10.31 4.55
C TYR A 187 11.93 11.53 4.29
N ASN A 188 12.94 11.38 3.45
CA ASN A 188 13.91 12.44 3.18
C ASN A 188 13.33 13.63 2.41
N ARG A 189 12.35 13.40 1.53
CA ARG A 189 11.75 14.45 0.68
C ARG A 189 10.64 15.23 1.38
N ILE A 190 9.79 14.54 2.14
CA ILE A 190 8.53 15.10 2.64
C ILE A 190 8.24 14.73 4.10
N GLY A 191 9.21 14.15 4.83
CA GLY A 191 9.05 13.81 6.25
C GLY A 191 8.02 12.71 6.51
N CYS A 192 7.74 11.86 5.51
CA CYS A 192 6.80 10.74 5.67
C CYS A 192 7.35 9.72 6.67
N THR A 193 6.58 9.40 7.71
CA THR A 193 7.04 8.53 8.80
C THR A 193 6.13 7.34 9.06
N LEU A 194 5.12 7.11 8.23
CA LEU A 194 4.23 5.96 8.32
C LEU A 194 4.04 5.33 6.94
N GLN A 195 4.28 4.02 6.82
CA GLN A 195 3.85 3.23 5.67
C GLN A 195 2.66 2.36 6.08
N LEU A 196 1.60 2.44 5.30
CA LEU A 196 0.36 1.68 5.45
C LEU A 196 0.28 0.65 4.31
N GLY A 197 -0.45 -0.45 4.50
CA GLY A 197 -0.68 -1.43 3.43
C GLY A 197 -1.49 -2.64 3.85
N GLY A 198 -1.71 -3.58 2.92
CA GLY A 198 -2.30 -4.89 3.24
C GLY A 198 -1.33 -5.78 4.02
N SER A 199 -1.83 -6.79 4.72
CA SER A 199 -0.97 -7.73 5.47
C SER A 199 0.01 -8.51 4.59
N ASP A 200 -0.28 -8.67 3.31
CA ASP A 200 0.64 -9.22 2.30
C ASP A 200 1.88 -8.34 2.04
N GLN A 201 1.83 -7.06 2.41
CA GLN A 201 2.92 -6.09 2.24
C GLN A 201 3.84 -5.98 3.47
N TRP A 202 3.59 -6.75 4.53
CA TRP A 202 4.31 -6.63 5.80
C TRP A 202 5.84 -6.72 5.62
N GLY A 203 6.33 -7.68 4.83
CA GLY A 203 7.76 -7.85 4.58
C GLY A 203 8.39 -6.61 3.91
N ASN A 204 7.71 -6.01 2.95
CA ASN A 204 8.19 -4.82 2.25
C ASN A 204 8.18 -3.58 3.16
N ILE A 205 7.11 -3.41 3.94
CA ILE A 205 6.97 -2.32 4.93
C ILE A 205 8.11 -2.39 5.95
N VAL A 206 8.35 -3.56 6.54
CA VAL A 206 9.42 -3.77 7.53
C VAL A 206 10.80 -3.48 6.95
N ASN A 207 11.04 -3.83 5.68
CA ASN A 207 12.31 -3.49 5.02
C ASN A 207 12.50 -1.98 4.86
N GLY A 208 11.45 -1.23 4.53
CA GLY A 208 11.51 0.23 4.48
C GLY A 208 11.80 0.84 5.85
N VAL A 209 11.12 0.37 6.90
CA VAL A 209 11.37 0.80 8.28
C VAL A 209 12.82 0.55 8.70
N GLU A 210 13.33 -0.66 8.40
CA GLU A 210 14.71 -1.03 8.71
C GLU A 210 15.74 -0.23 7.92
N LEU A 211 15.44 0.12 6.67
CA LEU A 211 16.33 0.95 5.86
C LEU A 211 16.50 2.33 6.50
N CYS A 212 15.39 3.01 6.83
CA CYS A 212 15.42 4.30 7.51
C CYS A 212 16.17 4.22 8.85
N ARG A 213 15.95 3.16 9.63
CA ARG A 213 16.65 2.95 10.91
C ARG A 213 18.16 2.73 10.73
N ARG A 214 18.57 1.93 9.74
CA ARG A 214 19.99 1.57 9.52
C ARG A 214 20.79 2.70 8.87
N LYS A 215 20.17 3.40 7.91
CA LYS A 215 20.80 4.47 7.13
C LYS A 215 20.84 5.78 7.92
N ASP A 216 19.67 6.20 8.42
CA ASP A 216 19.48 7.55 8.94
C ASP A 216 19.29 7.58 10.46
N ARG A 217 19.14 6.42 11.11
CA ARG A 217 18.88 6.28 12.56
C ARG A 217 17.59 6.96 13.00
N VAL A 218 16.59 6.96 12.12
CA VAL A 218 15.29 7.56 12.35
C VAL A 218 14.24 6.49 12.61
N GLU A 219 13.29 6.80 13.49
CA GLU A 219 12.13 5.94 13.73
C GLU A 219 10.99 6.32 12.79
N VAL A 220 10.57 5.34 12.00
CA VAL A 220 9.39 5.39 11.14
C VAL A 220 8.57 4.12 11.37
N PHE A 221 7.29 4.16 11.01
CA PHE A 221 6.32 3.16 11.41
C PHE A 221 5.74 2.43 10.20
N GLY A 222 5.45 1.15 10.40
CA GLY A 222 4.63 0.34 9.52
C GLY A 222 3.34 -0.11 10.20
N LEU A 223 2.22 -0.05 9.49
CA LEU A 223 0.92 -0.60 9.91
C LEU A 223 0.24 -1.31 8.74
N THR A 224 -0.31 -2.50 8.97
CA THR A 224 -1.03 -3.26 7.95
C THR A 224 -2.48 -3.51 8.31
N THR A 225 -3.31 -3.69 7.27
CA THR A 225 -4.70 -4.12 7.40
C THR A 225 -4.88 -5.61 7.17
N PRO A 226 -5.94 -6.22 7.73
CA PRO A 226 -6.31 -7.58 7.39
C PRO A 226 -6.59 -7.70 5.88
N LEU A 227 -6.36 -8.89 5.32
CA LEU A 227 -6.88 -9.21 4.00
C LEU A 227 -8.41 -9.18 4.03
N LEU A 228 -9.00 -8.63 2.97
CA LEU A 228 -10.44 -8.58 2.83
C LEU A 228 -10.96 -9.93 2.28
N THR A 229 -11.52 -10.74 3.17
CA THR A 229 -12.15 -12.03 2.85
C THR A 229 -13.62 -12.00 3.27
N THR A 230 -14.49 -12.64 2.50
CA THR A 230 -15.89 -12.91 2.90
C THR A 230 -15.92 -13.95 4.02
N ALA A 231 -17.05 -14.07 4.71
CA ALA A 231 -17.32 -15.15 5.67
C ALA A 231 -17.20 -16.54 5.03
N SER A 232 -17.53 -16.66 3.74
CA SER A 232 -17.30 -17.85 2.91
C SER A 232 -15.83 -18.08 2.49
N GLY A 233 -14.89 -17.23 2.92
CA GLY A 233 -13.46 -17.36 2.66
C GLY A 233 -12.99 -16.91 1.28
N LYS A 234 -13.85 -16.26 0.49
CA LYS A 234 -13.49 -15.74 -0.84
C LYS A 234 -12.80 -14.38 -0.70
N LYS A 235 -11.78 -14.12 -1.55
CA LYS A 235 -11.19 -12.78 -1.66
C LYS A 235 -12.23 -11.80 -2.20
N MET A 236 -12.46 -10.71 -1.46
CA MET A 236 -13.36 -9.65 -1.87
C MET A 236 -12.77 -8.82 -3.03
N GLY A 237 -13.65 -8.22 -3.84
CA GLY A 237 -13.30 -7.42 -5.00
C GLY A 237 -13.11 -8.19 -6.31
N LYS A 238 -13.46 -9.49 -6.33
CA LYS A 238 -13.62 -10.28 -7.54
C LYS A 238 -14.98 -10.97 -7.56
N THR A 239 -15.62 -10.93 -8.72
CA THR A 239 -16.80 -11.73 -9.08
C THR A 239 -16.39 -12.83 -10.06
N GLU A 240 -17.30 -13.73 -10.40
CA GLU A 240 -17.08 -14.69 -11.49
C GLU A 240 -16.80 -14.00 -12.83
N ALA A 241 -17.34 -12.79 -13.03
CA ALA A 241 -17.14 -11.97 -14.23
C ALA A 241 -15.82 -11.16 -14.21
N GLY A 242 -15.05 -11.20 -13.13
CA GLY A 242 -13.79 -10.47 -13.00
C GLY A 242 -13.78 -9.46 -11.84
N ALA A 243 -12.83 -8.52 -11.90
CA ALA A 243 -12.65 -7.54 -10.83
C ALA A 243 -13.80 -6.52 -10.77
N VAL A 244 -14.17 -6.11 -9.55
CA VAL A 244 -15.13 -5.03 -9.30
C VAL A 244 -14.36 -3.71 -9.38
N TRP A 245 -14.31 -3.08 -10.56
CA TRP A 245 -13.57 -1.85 -10.78
C TRP A 245 -14.24 -0.63 -10.13
N LEU A 246 -13.45 0.40 -9.82
CA LEU A 246 -13.94 1.66 -9.25
C LEU A 246 -14.30 2.68 -10.32
N ASN A 247 -13.69 2.63 -11.51
CA ASN A 247 -14.08 3.50 -12.61
C ASN A 247 -15.38 3.00 -13.28
N ALA A 248 -16.30 3.94 -13.50
CA ALA A 248 -17.63 3.65 -14.05
C ALA A 248 -17.63 3.17 -15.51
N ASP A 249 -16.57 3.47 -16.27
CA ASP A 249 -16.36 2.98 -17.64
C ASP A 249 -15.93 1.50 -17.69
N MET A 250 -15.33 1.00 -16.60
CA MET A 250 -14.89 -0.40 -16.48
C MET A 250 -15.88 -1.27 -15.69
N PHE A 251 -16.67 -0.70 -14.80
CA PHE A 251 -17.71 -1.40 -14.05
C PHE A 251 -18.89 -0.47 -13.77
N SER A 252 -20.09 -0.83 -14.23
CA SER A 252 -21.21 0.10 -14.21
C SER A 252 -21.61 0.47 -12.77
N PRO A 253 -22.07 1.71 -12.51
CA PRO A 253 -22.56 2.07 -11.18
C PRO A 253 -23.69 1.18 -10.65
N TYR A 254 -24.51 0.64 -11.56
CA TYR A 254 -25.56 -0.32 -11.22
C TYR A 254 -24.98 -1.63 -10.71
N ASP A 255 -24.01 -2.20 -11.43
CA ASP A 255 -23.37 -3.45 -11.03
C ASP A 255 -22.53 -3.27 -9.75
N TYR A 256 -21.91 -2.09 -9.58
CA TYR A 256 -21.20 -1.72 -8.37
C TYR A 256 -22.14 -1.74 -7.15
N TRP A 257 -23.32 -1.13 -7.29
CA TRP A 257 -24.33 -1.16 -6.25
C TRP A 257 -24.83 -2.59 -5.98
N GLN A 258 -25.11 -3.37 -7.03
CA GLN A 258 -25.53 -4.76 -6.89
C GLN A 258 -24.48 -5.60 -6.14
N TYR A 259 -23.20 -5.40 -6.42
CA TYR A 259 -22.12 -6.09 -5.72
C TYR A 259 -22.19 -5.91 -4.21
N TRP A 260 -22.30 -4.67 -3.73
CA TRP A 260 -22.37 -4.37 -2.30
C TRP A 260 -23.71 -4.74 -1.67
N ARG A 261 -24.81 -4.63 -2.42
CA ARG A 261 -26.13 -5.06 -1.93
C ARG A 261 -26.19 -6.56 -1.63
N ASN A 262 -25.49 -7.36 -2.44
CA ASN A 262 -25.58 -8.82 -2.40
C ASN A 262 -24.47 -9.49 -1.55
N VAL A 263 -23.81 -8.73 -0.67
CA VAL A 263 -22.85 -9.29 0.30
C VAL A 263 -23.58 -10.17 1.32
N GLU A 264 -22.86 -11.11 1.92
CA GLU A 264 -23.42 -12.02 2.94
C GLU A 264 -23.79 -11.24 4.20
N ASP A 265 -24.90 -11.59 4.86
CA ASP A 265 -25.35 -10.96 6.11
C ASP A 265 -24.24 -10.91 7.18
N ALA A 266 -23.43 -11.97 7.25
CA ALA A 266 -22.31 -12.08 8.18
C ALA A 266 -21.17 -11.07 7.91
N ASP A 267 -21.06 -10.56 6.68
CA ASP A 267 -20.02 -9.61 6.30
C ASP A 267 -20.48 -8.15 6.49
N VAL A 268 -21.79 -7.88 6.54
CA VAL A 268 -22.36 -6.51 6.52
C VAL A 268 -21.75 -5.60 7.59
N GLU A 269 -21.68 -6.05 8.85
CA GLU A 269 -21.13 -5.23 9.94
C GLU A 269 -19.68 -4.84 9.69
N THR A 270 -18.86 -5.80 9.26
CA THR A 270 -17.44 -5.58 8.96
C THR A 270 -17.27 -4.65 7.76
N LEU A 271 -18.12 -4.79 6.73
CA LEU A 271 -18.07 -3.96 5.54
C LEU A 271 -18.53 -2.53 5.83
N LEU A 272 -19.58 -2.33 6.63
CA LEU A 272 -19.99 -1.01 7.09
C LEU A 272 -18.86 -0.33 7.88
N ALA A 273 -18.25 -1.05 8.82
CA ALA A 273 -17.13 -0.53 9.61
C ALA A 273 -15.93 -0.10 8.75
N ARG A 274 -15.69 -0.74 7.59
CA ARG A 274 -14.51 -0.48 6.75
C ARG A 274 -14.76 0.47 5.58
N PHE A 275 -15.98 0.51 5.04
CA PHE A 275 -16.29 1.20 3.78
C PHE A 275 -17.27 2.38 3.93
N THR A 276 -17.75 2.67 5.14
CA THR A 276 -18.62 3.82 5.44
C THR A 276 -18.10 4.63 6.62
#